data_AF-A0A176RZU8-F1
#
_entry.id   AF-A0A176RZU8-F1
#
_cell.length_a   1.000
_cell.length_b   1.000
_cell.length_c   1.000
_cell.angle_alpha   90.00
_cell.angle_beta   90.00
_cell.angle_gamma   90.00
#
_symmetry.space_group_name_H-M   'P 1'
#
loop_
_entity.id
_entity.type
_entity.pdbx_description
1 polymer ?
#
loop_
_entity_poly.entity_id
_entity_poly.type
_entity_poly.pdbx_seq_one_letter_code
_entity_poly.pdbx_strand_id
1 'polypeptide(L)'
;MGILHAQPLYVGEFNQAIDFDININSKIPEQLGLPALDIDNKIEGVVIKPIKTILIETPKGKIRPILKKKSQAFSEDKRYHQATKWSYKINQDDINFLMPEILLFVTENRLNNTISKIGEINQNDEKRVAQILEAFIADVIESFNEEYDGILEDVSENSKNLIVEKVKSEAKLIISRR
;
A
#
# COMPACT_ATOMS: atom_id res chain seq x y z
N MET A 1 -23.14 16.51 -13.23
CA MET A 1 -23.85 15.68 -12.23
C MET A 1 -23.48 14.22 -12.49
N GLY A 2 -23.24 13.41 -11.45
CA GLY A 2 -22.87 11.98 -11.61
C GLY A 2 -21.47 11.59 -11.11
N ILE A 3 -20.76 12.47 -10.41
CA ILE A 3 -19.47 12.13 -9.78
C ILE A 3 -19.76 11.55 -8.39
N LEU A 4 -19.27 10.34 -8.12
CA LEU A 4 -19.31 9.76 -6.78
C LEU A 4 -18.57 10.68 -5.81
N HIS A 5 -19.20 11.02 -4.70
CA HIS A 5 -18.57 11.82 -3.67
C HIS A 5 -19.03 11.37 -2.29
N ALA A 6 -18.22 11.68 -1.27
CA ALA A 6 -18.59 11.45 0.11
C ALA A 6 -19.83 12.29 0.46
N GLN A 7 -20.95 11.61 0.74
CA GLN A 7 -22.14 12.23 1.30
C GLN A 7 -21.94 12.45 2.82
N PRO A 8 -22.47 13.52 3.41
CA PRO A 8 -22.45 13.69 4.85
C PRO A 8 -23.15 12.52 5.55
N LEU A 9 -22.45 11.85 6.47
CA LEU A 9 -23.04 10.82 7.33
C LEU A 9 -23.88 11.44 8.45
N TYR A 10 -23.51 12.66 8.86
CA TYR A 10 -24.17 13.45 9.88
C TYR A 10 -23.88 14.94 9.63
N VAL A 11 -24.87 15.80 9.89
CA VAL A 11 -24.75 17.27 9.82
C VAL A 11 -25.41 17.84 11.07
N GLY A 12 -24.66 18.59 11.87
CA GLY A 12 -25.14 19.17 13.12
C GLY A 12 -24.03 19.80 13.94
N GLU A 13 -24.24 19.87 15.25
CA GLU A 13 -23.28 20.46 16.18
C GLU A 13 -21.97 19.66 16.25
N PHE A 14 -20.85 20.36 16.47
CA PHE A 14 -19.52 19.74 16.52
C PHE A 14 -19.42 18.61 17.55
N ASN A 15 -19.97 18.82 18.75
CA ASN A 15 -19.94 17.84 19.83
C ASN A 15 -20.69 16.55 19.45
N GLN A 16 -21.75 16.66 18.65
CA GLN A 16 -22.48 15.49 18.18
C GLN A 16 -21.73 14.80 17.03
N ALA A 17 -21.07 15.58 16.17
CA ALA A 17 -20.29 15.05 15.05
C ALA A 17 -19.03 14.31 15.51
N ILE A 18 -18.36 14.76 16.58
CA ILE A 18 -17.17 14.09 17.12
C ILE A 18 -17.51 12.77 17.83
N ASP A 19 -18.71 12.68 18.40
CA ASP A 19 -19.23 11.48 19.06
C ASP A 19 -19.84 10.45 18.10
N PHE A 20 -19.84 10.72 16.79
CA PHE A 20 -20.36 9.80 15.77
C PHE A 20 -19.76 8.38 15.92
N ASP A 21 -20.63 7.36 15.93
CA ASP A 21 -20.22 5.96 16.03
C ASP A 21 -19.60 5.48 14.71
N ILE A 22 -18.33 5.13 14.77
CA ILE A 22 -17.54 4.69 13.63
C ILE A 22 -17.55 3.17 13.44
N ASN A 23 -18.23 2.40 14.31
CA ASN A 23 -18.31 0.93 14.23
C ASN A 23 -19.37 0.43 13.25
N ILE A 24 -19.56 1.15 12.14
CA ILE A 24 -20.55 0.85 11.10
C ILE A 24 -19.88 0.25 9.85
N ASN A 25 -20.67 -0.45 9.03
CA ASN A 25 -20.22 -0.94 7.74
C ASN A 25 -20.26 0.18 6.68
N SER A 26 -19.38 0.07 5.68
CA SER A 26 -19.26 0.99 4.56
C SER A 26 -20.50 0.98 3.68
N LYS A 27 -20.98 2.18 3.34
CA LYS A 27 -22.11 2.38 2.42
C LYS A 27 -21.68 2.51 0.95
N ILE A 28 -20.37 2.42 0.67
CA ILE A 28 -19.84 2.58 -0.69
C ILE A 28 -20.39 1.51 -1.67
N PRO A 29 -20.51 0.21 -1.30
CA PRO A 29 -21.09 -0.79 -2.20
C PRO A 29 -22.53 -0.43 -2.61
N GLU A 30 -23.37 -0.04 -1.65
CA GLU A 30 -24.75 0.39 -1.89
C GLU A 30 -24.80 1.62 -2.82
N GLN A 31 -23.95 2.63 -2.57
CA GLN A 31 -23.86 3.83 -3.41
C GLN A 31 -23.45 3.54 -4.85
N LEU A 32 -22.75 2.43 -5.08
CA LEU A 32 -22.33 1.96 -6.40
C LEU A 32 -23.31 0.96 -7.04
N GLY A 33 -24.41 0.61 -6.36
CA GLY A 33 -25.34 -0.42 -6.84
C GLY A 33 -24.76 -1.83 -6.81
N LEU A 34 -23.75 -2.09 -5.97
CA LEU A 34 -23.11 -3.39 -5.79
C LEU A 34 -23.85 -4.21 -4.70
N PRO A 35 -23.79 -5.56 -4.76
CA PRO A 35 -24.38 -6.40 -3.74
C PRO A 35 -23.72 -6.18 -2.37
N ALA A 36 -24.49 -6.45 -1.31
CA ALA A 36 -23.95 -6.50 0.05
C ALA A 36 -22.89 -7.60 0.15
N LEU A 37 -21.88 -7.36 0.97
CA LEU A 37 -20.85 -8.36 1.26
C LEU A 37 -21.30 -9.25 2.41
N ASP A 38 -21.03 -10.56 2.32
CA ASP A 38 -21.30 -11.55 3.38
C ASP A 38 -20.28 -11.48 4.54
N ILE A 39 -19.39 -10.48 4.50
CA ILE A 39 -18.35 -10.21 5.50
C ILE A 39 -18.51 -8.79 6.05
N ASP A 40 -17.97 -8.56 7.25
CA ASP A 40 -17.93 -7.23 7.86
C ASP A 40 -17.02 -6.28 7.06
N ASN A 41 -17.63 -5.30 6.40
CA ASN A 41 -16.94 -4.26 5.64
C ASN A 41 -16.93 -2.95 6.43
N LYS A 42 -16.23 -2.95 7.57
CA LYS A 42 -16.18 -1.78 8.48
C LYS A 42 -15.55 -0.57 7.78
N ILE A 43 -16.05 0.62 8.09
CA ILE A 43 -15.41 1.86 7.62
C ILE A 43 -14.03 2.04 8.29
N GLU A 44 -13.07 2.62 7.55
CA GLU A 44 -11.80 3.08 8.15
C GLU A 44 -12.07 4.13 9.24
N GLY A 45 -13.04 5.01 8.99
CA GLY A 45 -13.35 6.12 9.88
C GLY A 45 -14.15 7.21 9.18
N VAL A 46 -14.21 8.37 9.81
CA VAL A 46 -14.94 9.55 9.33
C VAL A 46 -14.05 10.79 9.31
N VAL A 47 -14.36 11.70 8.39
CA VAL A 47 -13.79 13.04 8.33
C VAL A 47 -14.80 14.03 8.88
N ILE A 48 -14.42 14.77 9.92
CA ILE A 48 -15.24 15.80 10.54
C ILE A 48 -14.68 17.15 10.09
N LYS A 49 -15.52 17.94 9.43
CA LYS A 49 -15.15 19.26 8.91
C LYS A 49 -16.32 20.24 9.02
N PRO A 50 -16.04 21.54 9.16
CA PRO A 50 -17.06 22.58 9.01
C PRO A 50 -17.73 22.52 7.62
N ILE A 51 -19.04 22.80 7.57
CA ILE A 51 -19.80 22.85 6.31
C ILE A 51 -19.24 23.94 5.39
N LYS A 52 -18.98 25.12 5.96
CA LYS A 52 -18.30 26.22 5.27
C LYS A 52 -16.81 26.12 5.57
N THR A 53 -15.99 26.24 4.54
CA THR A 53 -14.54 26.22 4.72
C THR A 53 -14.13 27.43 5.57
N ILE A 54 -13.48 27.17 6.69
CA ILE A 54 -12.90 28.19 7.56
C ILE A 54 -11.39 27.94 7.70
N LEU A 55 -10.65 29.01 8.00
CA LEU A 55 -9.23 28.96 8.29
C LEU A 55 -9.00 29.47 9.71
N ILE A 56 -8.15 28.77 10.45
CA ILE A 56 -7.73 29.16 11.80
C ILE A 56 -6.27 29.60 11.72
N GLU A 57 -5.95 30.74 12.31
CA GLU A 57 -4.58 31.22 12.44
C GLU A 57 -3.87 30.48 13.57
N THR A 58 -2.68 29.98 13.27
CA THR A 58 -1.79 29.34 14.26
C THR A 58 -0.41 29.99 14.16
N PRO A 59 0.48 29.82 15.16
CA PRO A 59 1.85 30.29 15.08
C PRO A 59 2.64 29.77 13.86
N LYS A 60 2.19 28.66 13.25
CA LYS A 60 2.78 28.05 12.06
C LYS A 60 2.06 28.41 10.75
N GLY A 61 1.10 29.34 10.80
CA GLY A 61 0.30 29.78 9.65
C GLY A 61 -1.18 29.36 9.73
N LYS A 62 -1.90 29.60 8.63
CA LYS A 62 -3.34 29.33 8.52
C LYS A 62 -3.59 27.84 8.24
N ILE A 63 -4.46 27.22 9.03
CA ILE A 63 -4.82 25.80 8.88
C ILE A 63 -6.33 25.62 8.67
N ARG A 64 -6.70 24.50 8.05
CA ARG A 64 -8.09 24.05 7.96
C ARG A 64 -8.40 23.15 9.16
N PRO A 65 -9.42 23.44 9.98
CA PRO A 65 -9.80 22.60 11.11
C PRO A 65 -10.59 21.38 10.62
N ILE A 66 -9.88 20.37 10.15
CA ILE A 66 -10.45 19.10 9.70
C ILE A 66 -9.89 18.00 10.57
N LEU A 67 -10.77 17.20 11.17
CA LEU A 67 -10.40 16.08 12.03
C LEU A 67 -10.70 14.76 11.32
N LYS A 68 -9.87 13.74 11.60
CA LYS A 68 -10.08 12.37 11.16
C LYS A 68 -10.29 11.52 12.40
N LYS A 69 -11.41 10.80 12.47
CA LYS A 69 -11.70 9.82 13.52
C LYS A 69 -11.64 8.44 12.90
N LYS A 70 -10.60 7.65 13.20
CA LYS A 70 -10.36 6.32 12.62
C LYS A 70 -10.75 5.22 13.60
N SER A 71 -11.25 4.09 13.08
CA SER A 71 -11.54 2.90 13.86
C SER A 71 -10.24 2.21 14.29
N GLN A 72 -10.22 1.64 15.50
CA GLN A 72 -9.08 0.85 15.98
C GLN A 72 -8.90 -0.45 15.18
N ALA A 73 -9.97 -0.99 14.60
CA ALA A 73 -9.89 -2.15 13.71
C ALA A 73 -9.14 -1.83 12.40
N PHE A 74 -9.04 -0.54 12.06
CA PHE A 74 -8.33 -0.04 10.88
C PHE A 74 -7.10 0.80 11.25
N SER A 75 -6.80 1.00 12.53
CA SER A 75 -5.51 1.58 12.91
C SER A 75 -4.46 0.59 12.45
N GLU A 76 -3.65 1.01 11.47
CA GLU A 76 -2.55 0.24 10.92
C GLU A 76 -1.83 -0.51 12.04
N ASP A 77 -1.50 -1.76 11.76
CA ASP A 77 -0.70 -2.59 12.62
C ASP A 77 0.43 -1.76 13.25
N LYS A 78 0.67 -1.88 14.56
CA LYS A 78 1.70 -1.09 15.26
C LYS A 78 3.10 -1.22 14.65
N ARG A 79 3.26 -2.16 13.70
CA ARG A 79 4.39 -2.27 12.76
C ARG A 79 4.62 -1.01 11.90
N TYR A 80 3.57 -0.29 11.47
CA TYR A 80 3.69 0.92 10.62
C TYR A 80 3.89 2.22 11.39
N HIS A 81 3.47 2.28 12.67
CA HIS A 81 3.84 3.37 13.57
C HIS A 81 5.30 3.29 14.07
N GLN A 82 6.00 2.20 13.75
CA GLN A 82 7.44 2.07 13.92
C GLN A 82 8.21 2.54 12.67
N ALA A 83 7.72 3.54 11.95
CA ALA A 83 8.58 4.41 11.16
C ALA A 83 9.54 5.24 12.06
N THR A 84 10.14 4.60 13.06
CA THR A 84 11.51 4.86 13.42
C THR A 84 12.30 4.59 12.15
N LYS A 85 13.03 5.59 11.62
CA LYS A 85 14.11 5.31 10.66
C LYS A 85 14.84 4.08 11.16
N TRP A 86 14.88 3.00 10.38
CA TRP A 86 15.42 1.73 10.84
C TRP A 86 16.79 1.97 11.48
N SER A 87 16.84 1.93 12.80
CA SER A 87 18.09 2.00 13.57
C SER A 87 18.59 0.60 13.90
N TYR A 88 17.97 -0.43 13.32
CA TYR A 88 18.47 -1.79 13.42
C TYR A 88 19.78 -1.81 12.64
N LYS A 89 20.90 -1.95 13.36
CA LYS A 89 22.16 -2.30 12.73
C LYS A 89 21.91 -3.64 12.06
N ILE A 90 21.66 -3.62 10.76
CA ILE A 90 21.51 -4.82 9.96
C ILE A 90 22.79 -5.60 10.17
N ASN A 91 22.68 -6.75 10.81
CA ASN A 91 23.73 -7.73 10.70
C ASN A 91 23.72 -8.14 9.23
N GLN A 92 24.81 -7.89 8.49
CA GLN A 92 24.82 -7.94 7.02
C GLN A 92 24.35 -9.30 6.44
N ASP A 93 24.29 -10.33 7.28
CA ASP A 93 23.89 -11.69 6.95
C ASP A 93 22.50 -12.11 7.50
N ASP A 94 21.82 -11.29 8.31
CA ASP A 94 20.46 -11.60 8.80
C ASP A 94 19.37 -10.92 7.96
N ILE A 95 19.08 -11.54 6.80
CA ILE A 95 18.05 -11.07 5.85
C ILE A 95 16.66 -11.67 6.10
N ASN A 96 16.47 -12.44 7.18
CA ASN A 96 15.24 -13.18 7.42
C ASN A 96 14.01 -12.27 7.52
N PHE A 97 14.21 -11.05 8.02
CA PHE A 97 13.14 -10.05 8.12
C PHE A 97 12.89 -9.32 6.79
N LEU A 98 13.89 -9.19 5.91
CA LEU A 98 13.74 -8.54 4.60
C LEU A 98 13.03 -9.44 3.59
N MET A 99 13.26 -10.76 3.69
CA MET A 99 12.75 -11.74 2.75
C MET A 99 11.22 -11.74 2.59
N PRO A 100 10.39 -11.75 3.66
CA PRO A 100 8.94 -11.66 3.50
C PRO A 100 8.51 -10.32 2.90
N GLU A 101 9.18 -9.22 3.27
CA GLU A 101 8.81 -7.87 2.82
C GLU A 101 9.08 -7.69 1.33
N ILE A 102 10.24 -8.11 0.81
CA ILE A 102 10.52 -7.98 -0.63
C ILE A 102 9.62 -8.85 -1.49
N LEU A 103 9.16 -10.00 -0.98
CA LEU A 103 8.23 -10.87 -1.70
C LEU A 103 6.84 -10.24 -1.84
N LEU A 104 6.45 -9.30 -0.98
CA LEU A 104 5.21 -8.52 -1.16
C LEU A 104 5.22 -7.65 -2.42
N PHE A 105 6.40 -7.34 -2.96
CA PHE A 105 6.55 -6.56 -4.19
C PHE A 105 6.39 -7.43 -5.45
N VAL A 106 6.53 -8.76 -5.32
CA VAL A 106 6.37 -9.73 -6.41
C VAL A 106 4.89 -9.98 -6.65
N THR A 107 4.25 -9.12 -7.43
CA THR A 107 2.79 -9.14 -7.66
C THR A 107 2.43 -9.23 -9.14
N GLU A 108 1.24 -9.76 -9.43
CA GLU A 108 0.70 -9.80 -10.80
C GLU A 108 0.55 -8.40 -11.40
N ASN A 109 0.17 -7.40 -10.60
CA ASN A 109 0.03 -6.04 -11.07
C ASN A 109 1.37 -5.49 -11.57
N ARG A 110 2.45 -5.75 -10.84
CA ARG A 110 3.79 -5.33 -11.23
C ARG A 110 4.31 -6.09 -12.45
N LEU A 111 4.01 -7.38 -12.56
CA LEU A 111 4.27 -8.14 -13.79
C LEU A 111 3.53 -7.50 -14.98
N ASN A 112 2.26 -7.14 -14.83
CA ASN A 112 1.47 -6.50 -15.90
C ASN A 112 2.06 -5.15 -16.31
N ASN A 113 2.53 -4.35 -15.34
CA ASN A 113 3.22 -3.09 -15.61
C ASN A 113 4.54 -3.31 -16.34
N THR A 114 5.26 -4.37 -16.01
CA THR A 114 6.49 -4.75 -16.72
C THR A 114 6.16 -5.12 -18.17
N ILE A 115 5.18 -6.00 -18.37
CA ILE A 115 4.69 -6.43 -19.70
C ILE A 115 4.20 -5.23 -20.52
N SER A 116 3.48 -4.27 -19.94
CA SER A 116 2.99 -3.11 -20.69
C SER A 116 4.11 -2.18 -21.19
N LYS A 117 5.24 -2.12 -20.45
CA LYS A 117 6.43 -1.34 -20.83
C LYS A 117 7.26 -2.03 -21.91
N ILE A 118 7.47 -3.34 -21.79
CA ILE A 118 8.43 -4.07 -22.64
C ILE A 118 7.77 -4.94 -23.72
N GLY A 119 6.46 -5.17 -23.63
CA GLY A 119 5.60 -5.94 -24.55
C GLY A 119 5.15 -7.31 -23.99
N GLU A 120 4.30 -8.02 -24.73
CA GLU A 120 3.68 -9.30 -24.31
C GLU A 120 4.66 -10.46 -24.03
N ILE A 121 4.21 -11.39 -23.17
CA ILE A 121 4.86 -12.67 -22.92
C ILE A 121 4.58 -13.62 -24.09
N ASN A 122 5.63 -14.21 -24.64
CA ASN A 122 5.54 -15.35 -25.54
C ASN A 122 6.26 -16.54 -24.91
N GLN A 123 5.51 -17.53 -24.44
CA GLN A 123 6.09 -18.70 -23.75
C GLN A 123 6.95 -19.60 -24.65
N ASN A 124 6.77 -19.52 -25.96
CA ASN A 124 7.58 -20.28 -26.91
C ASN A 124 8.91 -19.58 -27.24
N ASP A 125 9.13 -18.38 -26.71
CA ASP A 125 10.36 -17.62 -26.86
C ASP A 125 11.07 -17.49 -25.51
N GLU A 126 12.01 -18.39 -25.26
CA GLU A 126 12.79 -18.42 -24.02
C GLU A 126 13.54 -17.11 -23.77
N LYS A 127 14.04 -16.45 -24.84
CA LYS A 127 14.72 -15.16 -24.71
C LYS A 127 13.75 -14.09 -24.25
N ARG A 128 12.53 -14.12 -24.78
CA ARG A 128 11.48 -13.19 -24.39
C ARG A 128 11.07 -13.36 -22.93
N VAL A 129 10.88 -14.61 -22.49
CA VAL A 129 10.57 -14.90 -21.08
C VAL A 129 11.71 -14.46 -20.17
N ALA A 130 12.96 -14.70 -20.55
CA ALA A 130 14.13 -14.25 -19.79
C ALA A 130 14.19 -12.72 -19.67
N GLN A 131 13.96 -11.98 -20.77
CA GLN A 131 13.92 -10.52 -20.75
C GLN A 131 12.84 -9.97 -19.81
N ILE A 132 11.64 -10.56 -19.84
CA ILE A 132 10.54 -10.14 -18.97
C ILE A 132 10.83 -10.46 -17.51
N LEU A 133 11.41 -11.64 -17.24
CA LEU A 133 11.82 -12.03 -15.90
C LEU A 133 12.88 -11.07 -15.33
N GLU A 134 13.91 -10.74 -16.11
CA GLU A 134 14.97 -9.81 -15.69
C GLU A 134 14.41 -8.40 -15.41
N ALA A 135 13.59 -7.88 -16.32
CA ALA A 135 12.95 -6.57 -16.14
C ALA A 135 12.02 -6.55 -14.92
N PHE A 136 11.29 -7.64 -14.67
CA PHE A 136 10.38 -7.75 -13.54
C PHE A 136 11.14 -7.83 -12.21
N ILE A 137 12.22 -8.63 -12.15
CA ILE A 137 13.08 -8.70 -10.96
C ILE A 137 13.69 -7.32 -10.70
N ALA A 138 14.21 -6.64 -11.73
CA ALA A 138 14.77 -5.30 -11.58
C ALA A 138 13.76 -4.30 -11.00
N ASP A 139 12.53 -4.26 -11.53
CA ASP A 139 11.45 -3.37 -11.05
C ASP A 139 11.06 -3.68 -9.58
N VAL A 140 11.07 -4.97 -9.18
CA VAL A 140 10.85 -5.39 -7.79
C VAL A 140 11.96 -4.90 -6.87
N ILE A 141 13.23 -5.15 -7.22
CA ILE A 141 14.38 -4.76 -6.41
C ILE A 141 14.47 -3.23 -6.29
N GLU A 142 14.29 -2.50 -7.39
CA GLU A 142 14.29 -1.04 -7.42
C GLU A 142 13.20 -0.47 -6.52
N SER A 143 11.95 -0.93 -6.69
CA SER A 143 10.83 -0.45 -5.87
C SER A 143 11.00 -0.75 -4.39
N PHE A 144 11.54 -1.93 -4.05
CA PHE A 144 11.84 -2.27 -2.66
C PHE A 144 12.92 -1.36 -2.08
N ASN A 145 13.99 -1.13 -2.84
CA ASN A 145 15.09 -0.29 -2.39
C ASN A 145 14.67 1.18 -2.24
N GLU A 146 13.79 1.68 -3.12
CA GLU A 146 13.19 3.01 -3.02
C GLU A 146 12.30 3.17 -1.77
N GLU A 147 11.42 2.20 -1.49
CA GLU A 147 10.51 2.24 -0.32
C GLU A 147 11.29 2.22 1.00
N TYR A 148 12.44 1.55 1.02
CA TYR A 148 13.24 1.32 2.22
C TYR A 148 14.58 2.05 2.22
N ASP A 149 14.64 3.23 1.58
CA ASP A 149 15.78 4.17 1.66
C ASP A 149 17.15 3.52 1.36
N GLY A 150 17.23 2.63 0.37
CA GLY A 150 18.51 2.02 -0.01
C GLY A 150 18.96 0.86 0.88
N ILE A 151 18.07 0.27 1.69
CA ILE A 151 18.43 -0.76 2.69
C ILE A 151 19.29 -1.92 2.17
N LEU A 152 19.16 -2.26 0.89
CA LEU A 152 19.96 -3.33 0.31
C LEU A 152 21.44 -2.97 0.21
N GLU A 153 21.82 -1.69 0.17
CA GLU A 153 23.22 -1.24 0.13
C GLU A 153 24.02 -1.70 1.37
N ASP A 154 23.34 -1.82 2.51
CA ASP A 154 23.93 -2.23 3.80
C ASP A 154 24.01 -3.76 3.98
N VAL A 155 23.45 -4.54 3.05
CA VAL A 155 23.40 -6.00 3.08
C VAL A 155 24.63 -6.60 2.39
N SER A 156 25.15 -7.74 2.88
CA SER A 156 26.30 -8.42 2.26
C SER A 156 25.98 -8.89 0.84
N GLU A 157 27.00 -9.00 -0.02
CA GLU A 157 26.80 -9.44 -1.41
C GLU A 157 26.22 -10.86 -1.50
N ASN A 158 26.61 -11.74 -0.57
CA ASN A 158 26.05 -13.09 -0.47
C ASN A 158 24.55 -13.04 -0.18
N SER A 159 24.15 -12.17 0.76
CA SER A 159 22.76 -11.97 1.14
C SER A 159 21.92 -11.34 0.03
N LYS A 160 22.46 -10.36 -0.72
CA LYS A 160 21.82 -9.81 -1.93
C LYS A 160 21.54 -10.90 -2.97
N ASN A 161 22.51 -11.78 -3.21
CA ASN A 161 22.34 -12.89 -4.14
C ASN A 161 21.24 -13.87 -3.69
N LEU A 162 21.14 -14.15 -2.38
CA LEU A 162 20.05 -14.97 -1.83
C LEU A 162 18.68 -14.31 -2.01
N ILE A 163 18.59 -13.00 -1.79
CA ILE A 163 17.36 -12.23 -2.03
C ILE A 163 16.95 -12.32 -3.51
N VAL A 164 17.88 -12.04 -4.42
CA VAL A 164 17.62 -12.05 -5.87
C VAL A 164 17.17 -13.45 -6.34
N GLU A 165 17.82 -14.52 -5.89
CA GLU A 165 17.44 -15.88 -6.26
C GLU A 165 16.05 -16.26 -5.71
N LYS A 166 15.69 -15.77 -4.51
CA LYS A 166 14.35 -15.99 -3.95
C LYS A 166 13.28 -15.22 -4.72
N VAL A 167 13.52 -13.95 -5.03
CA VAL A 167 12.63 -13.11 -5.84
C VAL A 167 12.44 -13.71 -7.23
N LYS A 168 13.53 -14.15 -7.87
CA LYS A 168 13.52 -14.82 -9.18
C LYS A 168 12.69 -16.09 -9.17
N SER A 169 12.79 -16.89 -8.10
CA SER A 169 12.00 -18.11 -7.95
C SER A 169 10.51 -17.80 -7.88
N GLU A 170 10.11 -16.79 -7.10
CA GLU A 170 8.70 -16.38 -6.99
C GLU A 170 8.18 -15.73 -8.28
N ALA A 171 8.99 -14.88 -8.92
CA ALA A 171 8.65 -14.24 -10.18
C ALA A 171 8.38 -15.28 -11.29
N LYS A 172 9.18 -16.35 -11.37
CA LYS A 172 8.94 -17.47 -12.29
C LYS A 172 7.60 -18.15 -12.04
N LEU A 173 7.20 -18.34 -10.78
CA LEU A 173 5.90 -18.95 -10.45
C LEU A 173 4.75 -18.10 -10.98
N ILE A 174 4.80 -16.78 -10.81
CA ILE A 174 3.76 -15.87 -11.32
C ILE A 174 3.75 -15.87 -12.86
N ILE A 175 4.91 -15.81 -13.50
CA ILE A 175 5.02 -15.84 -14.96
C ILE A 175 4.46 -17.16 -15.53
N SER A 176 4.72 -18.30 -14.89
CA SER A 176 4.23 -19.61 -15.35
C SER A 176 2.72 -19.80 -15.23
N ARG A 177 2.02 -18.94 -14.49
CA ARG A 177 0.54 -18.97 -14.36
C ARG A 177 -0.17 -18.21 -15.49
N ARG A 178 0.57 -17.50 -16.33
CA ARG A 178 0.08 -16.82 -17.53
C ARG A 178 0.01 -17.75 -18.72
#